data_AF-A0A6B3F2M3-F1
#
_entry.id   AF-A0A6B3F2M3-F1
#
_cell.length_a   1.000
_cell.length_b   1.000
_cell.length_c   1.000
_cell.angle_alpha   90.00
_cell.angle_beta   90.00
_cell.angle_gamma   90.00
#
_symmetry.space_group_name_H-M   'P 1'
#
loop_
_entity.id
_entity.type
_entity.pdbx_description
1 polymer ?
#
loop_
_entity_poly.entity_id
_entity_poly.type
_entity_poly.pdbx_seq_one_letter_code
_entity_poly.pdbx_strand_id
1 'polypeptide(L)'
;MTFQTPEASKHTSNRAAYAAFTADIERLCRTDPGSRAALRAGLRRDLNHPRTRAMHRLLTHRLPEGCDDKTAQAHYTVAALIAAQPRHAFAPDQEDDENTADEPGTMETPIPRKDGLDEEGIPPEPMPYGPSFGATLGHAVVAKGASMRMSAAESRINLLTRQSLRGIHLHLPGAVNQVRTTSATIAWGQLLADLVDWPYQSGRISRRWLQDFYRLTASADQD
;
A
#
# COMPACT_ATOMS: atom_id res chain seq x y z
N MET A 1 -8.08 -16.32 -35.76
CA MET A 1 -6.79 -16.36 -35.05
C MET A 1 -6.62 -15.05 -34.30
N THR A 2 -6.74 -15.07 -32.98
CA THR A 2 -6.80 -13.91 -32.09
C THR A 2 -5.40 -13.47 -31.67
N PHE A 3 -5.04 -12.21 -31.92
CA PHE A 3 -3.82 -11.57 -31.41
C PHE A 3 -4.20 -10.32 -30.62
N GLN A 4 -4.44 -10.48 -29.31
CA GLN A 4 -4.45 -9.39 -28.34
C GLN A 4 -3.77 -9.88 -27.06
N THR A 5 -2.44 -9.83 -27.06
CA THR A 5 -1.58 -10.19 -25.92
C THR A 5 -0.46 -9.18 -25.58
N PRO A 6 -0.16 -8.11 -26.35
CA PRO A 6 0.98 -7.25 -26.01
C PRO A 6 0.70 -6.24 -24.88
N GLU A 7 -0.56 -5.87 -24.63
CA GLU A 7 -0.91 -4.82 -23.65
C GLU A 7 -0.98 -5.36 -22.21
N ALA A 8 -1.58 -6.54 -22.02
CA ALA A 8 -1.63 -7.22 -20.73
C ALA A 8 -0.22 -7.51 -20.18
N SER A 9 0.70 -7.98 -21.04
CA SER A 9 2.10 -8.24 -20.66
C SER A 9 2.83 -6.98 -20.19
N LYS A 10 2.59 -5.82 -20.82
CA LYS A 10 3.17 -4.53 -20.41
C LYS A 10 2.63 -4.08 -19.05
N HIS A 11 1.33 -4.21 -18.82
CA HIS A 11 0.74 -3.87 -17.52
C HIS A 11 1.28 -4.74 -16.39
N THR A 12 1.43 -6.05 -16.62
CA THR A 12 2.03 -6.97 -15.64
C THR A 12 3.50 -6.64 -15.39
N SER A 13 4.28 -6.35 -16.43
CA SER A 13 5.67 -5.93 -16.31
C SER A 13 5.83 -4.63 -15.51
N ASN A 14 4.98 -3.63 -15.77
CA ASN A 14 5.02 -2.36 -15.03
C ASN A 14 4.66 -2.57 -13.55
N ARG A 15 3.72 -3.46 -13.23
CA ARG A 15 3.36 -3.78 -11.84
C ARG A 15 4.49 -4.45 -11.09
N ALA A 16 5.15 -5.43 -11.71
CA ALA A 16 6.32 -6.06 -11.13
C ALA A 16 7.43 -5.04 -10.85
N ALA A 17 7.65 -4.09 -11.78
CA ALA A 17 8.59 -2.99 -11.59
C ALA A 17 8.21 -2.07 -10.42
N TYR A 18 6.93 -1.70 -10.28
CA TYR A 18 6.46 -0.89 -9.15
C TYR A 18 6.60 -1.62 -7.80
N ALA A 19 6.29 -2.91 -7.75
CA ALA A 19 6.47 -3.72 -6.55
C ALA A 19 7.95 -3.81 -6.16
N ALA A 20 8.84 -4.09 -7.13
CA ALA A 20 10.28 -4.13 -6.93
C ALA A 20 10.81 -2.78 -6.44
N PHE A 21 10.38 -1.66 -7.06
CA PHE A 21 10.73 -0.32 -6.60
C PHE A 21 10.33 -0.10 -5.14
N THR A 22 9.09 -0.43 -4.75
CA THR A 22 8.63 -0.22 -3.37
C THR A 22 9.39 -1.08 -2.36
N ALA A 23 9.68 -2.34 -2.70
CA ALA A 23 10.47 -3.23 -1.85
C ALA A 23 11.92 -2.74 -1.67
N ASP A 24 12.52 -2.16 -2.72
CA ASP A 24 13.84 -1.55 -2.65
C ASP A 24 13.85 -0.32 -1.74
N ILE A 25 12.79 0.50 -1.76
CA ILE A 25 12.66 1.65 -0.86
C ILE A 25 12.45 1.20 0.59
N GLU A 26 11.65 0.17 0.84
CA GLU A 26 11.48 -0.40 2.18
C GLU A 26 12.81 -0.93 2.73
N ARG A 27 13.57 -1.66 1.90
CA ARG A 27 14.92 -2.13 2.24
C ARG A 27 15.86 -0.96 2.55
N LEU A 28 15.86 0.07 1.71
CA LEU A 28 16.67 1.28 1.93
C LEU A 28 16.31 1.97 3.24
N CYS A 29 15.02 2.08 3.56
CA CYS A 29 14.54 2.69 4.81
C CYS A 29 14.91 1.89 6.06
N ARG A 30 15.03 0.56 5.92
CA ARG A 30 15.49 -0.35 6.98
C ARG A 30 17.00 -0.27 7.20
N THR A 31 17.78 -0.21 6.13
CA THR A 31 19.25 -0.25 6.21
C THR A 31 19.87 1.10 6.59
N ASP A 32 19.35 2.22 6.10
CA ASP A 32 19.94 3.54 6.33
C ASP A 32 18.91 4.56 6.88
N PRO A 33 19.00 4.90 8.19
CA PRO A 33 18.17 5.94 8.80
C PRO A 33 18.33 7.33 8.15
N GLY A 34 19.50 7.64 7.59
CA GLY A 34 19.77 8.90 6.88
C GLY A 34 18.98 9.00 5.58
N SER A 35 19.03 7.94 4.75
CA SER A 35 18.21 7.82 3.55
C SER A 35 16.71 7.91 3.86
N ARG A 36 16.25 7.24 4.93
CA ARG A 36 14.86 7.37 5.37
C ARG A 36 14.48 8.80 5.75
N ALA A 37 15.33 9.50 6.50
CA ALA A 37 15.07 10.88 6.88
C ALA A 37 14.98 11.81 5.66
N ALA A 38 15.86 11.61 4.67
CA ALA A 38 15.85 12.34 3.41
C ALA A 38 14.58 12.07 2.60
N LEU A 39 14.15 10.81 2.46
CA LEU A 39 12.91 10.44 1.77
C LEU A 39 11.67 11.02 2.45
N ARG A 40 11.61 10.97 3.79
CA ARG A 40 10.49 11.52 4.55
C ARG A 40 10.36 13.04 4.42
N ALA A 41 11.45 13.76 4.14
CA ALA A 41 11.44 15.21 3.98
C ALA A 41 10.63 15.71 2.76
N GLY A 42 10.40 14.84 1.77
CA GLY A 42 9.58 15.14 0.59
C GLY A 42 8.09 14.94 0.76
N LEU A 43 7.60 14.57 1.95
CA LEU A 43 6.16 14.45 2.20
C LEU A 43 5.42 15.75 1.85
N ARG A 44 4.37 15.62 1.04
CA ARG A 44 3.53 16.74 0.53
C ARG A 44 4.33 17.80 -0.25
N ARG A 45 5.46 17.43 -0.85
CA ARG A 45 6.29 18.33 -1.67
C ARG A 45 6.22 17.96 -3.15
N ASP A 46 6.35 18.98 -3.98
CA ASP A 46 6.58 18.82 -5.40
C ASP A 46 8.06 18.50 -5.67
N LEU A 47 8.34 18.01 -6.89
CA LEU A 47 9.69 17.68 -7.35
C LEU A 47 10.67 18.86 -7.29
N ASN A 48 10.22 20.09 -7.48
CA ASN A 48 11.09 21.27 -7.55
C ASN A 48 11.38 21.87 -6.17
N HIS A 49 10.77 21.34 -5.11
CA HIS A 49 10.95 21.86 -3.77
C HIS A 49 12.38 21.62 -3.25
N PRO A 50 13.05 22.60 -2.60
CA PRO A 50 14.44 22.44 -2.15
C PRO A 50 14.68 21.25 -1.22
N ARG A 51 13.68 20.88 -0.41
CA ARG A 51 13.74 19.70 0.47
C ARG A 51 13.74 18.35 -0.27
N THR A 52 13.35 18.33 -1.54
CA THR A 52 13.34 17.14 -2.41
C THR A 52 14.74 16.86 -3.00
N ARG A 53 15.69 17.81 -2.89
CA ARG A 53 17.06 17.67 -3.43
C ARG A 53 17.80 16.44 -2.95
N ALA A 54 17.69 16.11 -1.67
CA ALA A 54 18.30 14.90 -1.10
C ALA A 54 17.65 13.63 -1.65
N MET A 55 16.35 13.67 -1.94
CA MET A 55 15.63 12.52 -2.52
C MET A 55 16.04 12.28 -3.97
N HIS A 56 16.31 13.33 -4.77
CA HIS A 56 16.78 13.15 -6.13
C HIS A 56 18.01 12.23 -6.18
N ARG A 57 19.00 12.48 -5.32
CA ARG A 57 20.20 11.64 -5.22
C ARG A 57 19.89 10.16 -4.96
N LEU A 58 18.81 9.85 -4.22
CA LEU A 58 18.44 8.49 -3.85
C LEU A 58 17.51 7.81 -4.87
N LEU A 59 16.72 8.58 -5.61
CA LEU A 59 15.68 8.06 -6.48
C LEU A 59 16.05 8.10 -7.97
N THR A 60 16.94 9.01 -8.42
CA THR A 60 17.27 9.19 -9.84
C THR A 60 17.69 7.88 -10.53
N HIS A 61 18.49 7.03 -9.89
CA HIS A 61 18.92 5.75 -10.46
C HIS A 61 17.90 4.62 -10.32
N ARG A 62 16.78 4.86 -9.62
CA ARG A 62 15.70 3.89 -9.36
C ARG A 62 14.43 4.17 -10.15
N LEU A 63 14.35 5.34 -10.79
CA LEU A 63 13.23 5.69 -11.66
C LEU A 63 13.42 5.04 -13.04
N PRO A 64 12.32 4.74 -13.74
CA PRO A 64 12.38 4.39 -15.15
C PRO A 64 13.08 5.49 -15.96
N GLU A 65 13.94 5.11 -16.90
CA GLU A 65 14.60 6.07 -17.79
C GLU A 65 13.55 6.85 -18.61
N GLY A 66 13.70 8.18 -18.66
CA GLY A 66 12.83 9.05 -19.44
C GLY A 66 11.40 9.21 -18.91
N CYS A 67 11.12 8.88 -17.65
CA CYS A 67 9.79 9.10 -17.08
C CYS A 67 9.43 10.60 -17.02
N ASP A 68 8.16 10.92 -17.24
CA ASP A 68 7.66 12.29 -17.11
C ASP A 68 7.57 12.75 -15.65
N ASP A 69 7.48 14.07 -15.42
CA ASP A 69 7.39 14.65 -14.07
C ASP A 69 6.22 14.09 -13.25
N LYS A 70 5.11 13.69 -13.90
CA LYS A 70 3.94 13.13 -13.21
C LYS A 70 4.24 11.74 -12.67
N THR A 71 4.85 10.88 -13.48
CA THR A 71 5.32 9.56 -13.07
C THR A 71 6.39 9.68 -11.99
N ALA A 72 7.34 10.61 -12.15
CA ALA A 72 8.34 10.88 -11.13
C ALA A 72 7.68 11.34 -9.82
N GLN A 73 6.73 12.27 -9.85
CA GLN A 73 6.01 12.73 -8.65
C GLN A 73 5.34 11.58 -7.91
N ALA A 74 4.74 10.62 -8.63
CA ALA A 74 4.15 9.42 -8.05
C ALA A 74 5.18 8.57 -7.29
N HIS A 75 6.33 8.28 -7.91
CA HIS A 75 7.43 7.54 -7.27
C HIS A 75 7.95 8.25 -6.01
N TYR A 76 8.16 9.56 -6.09
CA TYR A 76 8.64 10.36 -4.95
C TYR A 76 7.61 10.38 -3.82
N THR A 77 6.33 10.50 -4.16
CA THR A 77 5.25 10.49 -3.17
C THR A 77 5.21 9.16 -2.44
N VAL A 78 5.23 8.03 -3.16
CA VAL A 78 5.19 6.69 -2.56
C VAL A 78 6.45 6.45 -1.73
N ALA A 79 7.64 6.81 -2.21
CA ALA A 79 8.87 6.67 -1.45
C ALA A 79 8.85 7.48 -0.14
N ALA A 80 8.30 8.71 -0.17
CA ALA A 80 8.12 9.52 1.03
C ALA A 80 7.10 8.92 2.01
N LEU A 81 6.00 8.32 1.50
CA LEU A 81 4.99 7.65 2.31
C LEU A 81 5.52 6.40 3.02
N ILE A 82 6.30 5.58 2.31
CA ILE A 82 7.01 4.43 2.87
C ILE A 82 7.96 4.92 3.97
N ALA A 83 8.86 5.87 3.66
CA ALA A 83 9.82 6.40 4.62
C ALA A 83 9.18 7.03 5.89
N ALA A 84 7.93 7.48 5.77
CA ALA A 84 7.16 8.02 6.87
C ALA A 84 6.59 6.96 7.83
N GLN A 85 6.68 5.66 7.53
CA GLN A 85 6.26 4.57 8.43
C GLN A 85 6.95 4.67 9.79
N PRO A 86 6.29 4.32 10.92
CA PRO A 86 6.94 4.33 12.23
C PRO A 86 8.15 3.37 12.24
N ARG A 87 9.09 3.56 13.16
CA ARG A 87 10.36 2.80 13.14
C ARG A 87 10.15 1.29 13.29
N HIS A 88 9.17 0.87 14.09
CA HIS A 88 8.84 -0.55 14.30
C HIS A 88 8.37 -1.24 13.02
N ALA A 89 7.80 -0.51 12.04
CA ALA A 89 7.43 -1.09 10.74
C ALA A 89 8.65 -1.57 9.92
N PHE A 90 9.86 -1.16 10.31
CA PHE A 90 11.11 -1.57 9.65
C PHE A 90 12.01 -2.40 10.57
N ALA A 91 11.70 -2.50 11.87
CA ALA A 91 12.42 -3.39 12.74
C ALA A 91 12.22 -4.83 12.23
N PRO A 92 13.27 -5.68 12.21
CA PRO A 92 13.03 -7.11 12.14
C PRO A 92 12.16 -7.47 13.34
N ASP A 93 11.22 -8.42 13.20
CA ASP A 93 10.39 -8.91 14.30
C ASP A 93 11.28 -9.29 15.47
N GLN A 94 11.45 -8.35 16.40
CA GLN A 94 11.96 -8.60 17.72
C GLN A 94 10.68 -8.90 18.46
N GLU A 95 10.33 -10.19 18.47
CA GLU A 95 9.32 -10.73 19.38
C GLU A 95 9.50 -10.04 20.73
N ASP A 96 8.38 -9.57 21.28
CA ASP A 96 8.30 -8.86 22.55
C ASP A 96 9.06 -9.62 23.66
N ASP A 97 10.34 -9.28 23.84
CA ASP A 97 11.16 -9.73 24.96
C ASP A 97 10.85 -8.83 26.16
N GLU A 98 9.65 -9.00 26.71
CA GLU A 98 9.27 -8.43 28.00
C GLU A 98 8.25 -9.34 28.70
N ASN A 99 8.66 -10.57 29.09
CA ASN A 99 8.29 -11.13 30.39
C ASN A 99 9.21 -12.30 30.80
N THR A 100 10.18 -12.04 31.68
CA THR A 100 10.87 -13.10 32.43
C THR A 100 10.11 -13.40 33.72
N ALA A 101 9.69 -14.66 33.86
CA ALA A 101 9.54 -15.49 35.07
C ALA A 101 8.18 -16.20 35.17
N ASP A 102 8.07 -17.41 34.61
CA ASP A 102 8.08 -18.70 35.34
C ASP A 102 7.52 -19.83 34.43
N GLU A 103 8.37 -20.84 34.18
CA GLU A 103 8.04 -22.18 33.66
C GLU A 103 7.67 -23.11 34.85
N PRO A 104 7.11 -24.34 34.71
CA PRO A 104 7.26 -25.26 33.56
C PRO A 104 6.03 -26.15 33.20
N GLY A 105 6.11 -26.86 32.06
CA GLY A 105 5.57 -28.24 31.99
C GLY A 105 4.98 -28.76 30.67
N THR A 106 5.82 -29.45 29.89
CA THR A 106 5.58 -30.76 29.24
C THR A 106 4.58 -30.92 28.08
N MET A 107 5.18 -31.22 26.91
CA MET A 107 4.79 -32.11 25.77
C MET A 107 3.33 -32.60 25.64
N GLU A 108 2.77 -32.46 24.44
CA GLU A 108 2.53 -33.55 23.47
C GLU A 108 1.64 -33.06 22.32
N THR A 109 2.06 -33.32 21.08
CA THR A 109 1.16 -33.33 19.90
C THR A 109 0.63 -34.76 19.77
N PRO A 110 -0.67 -34.97 19.51
CA PRO A 110 -1.06 -35.23 18.13
C PRO A 110 -2.44 -34.67 17.72
N ILE A 111 -2.51 -34.42 16.41
CA ILE A 111 -3.65 -33.95 15.62
C ILE A 111 -4.82 -34.95 15.65
N PRO A 112 -6.08 -34.51 15.74
CA PRO A 112 -7.19 -35.23 15.15
C PRO A 112 -7.65 -34.56 13.85
N ARG A 113 -7.56 -35.30 12.76
CA ARG A 113 -8.25 -35.02 11.50
C ARG A 113 -9.75 -35.04 11.76
N LYS A 114 -10.47 -34.04 11.24
CA LYS A 114 -11.87 -34.20 10.91
C LYS A 114 -12.07 -33.76 9.47
N ASP A 115 -12.25 -34.79 8.64
CA ASP A 115 -12.84 -34.70 7.31
C ASP A 115 -14.16 -33.92 7.37
N GLY A 116 -14.32 -33.01 6.43
CA GLY A 116 -15.46 -32.12 6.29
C GLY A 116 -15.38 -31.45 4.92
N LEU A 117 -15.75 -32.25 3.93
CA LEU A 117 -15.86 -32.00 2.50
C LEU A 117 -16.42 -30.61 2.11
N ASP A 118 -15.82 -30.10 1.04
CA ASP A 118 -16.42 -29.30 -0.04
C ASP A 118 -16.83 -27.87 0.26
N GLU A 119 -15.91 -26.94 0.04
CA GLU A 119 -16.02 -26.03 -1.11
C GLU A 119 -14.59 -25.71 -1.59
N GLU A 120 -14.12 -26.41 -2.62
CA GLU A 120 -13.02 -25.92 -3.47
C GLU A 120 -13.53 -24.65 -4.16
N GLY A 121 -13.52 -23.55 -3.41
CA GLY A 121 -13.53 -22.21 -3.97
C GLY A 121 -12.31 -22.15 -4.87
N ILE A 122 -12.57 -22.14 -6.18
CA ILE A 122 -11.60 -21.76 -7.22
C ILE A 122 -10.72 -20.67 -6.58
N PRO A 123 -9.41 -20.89 -6.36
CA PRO A 123 -8.57 -19.86 -5.80
C PRO A 123 -8.81 -18.63 -6.66
N PRO A 124 -9.29 -17.51 -6.08
CA PRO A 124 -9.69 -16.36 -6.86
C PRO A 124 -8.50 -16.06 -7.76
N GLU A 125 -8.73 -16.10 -9.10
CA GLU A 125 -7.65 -15.92 -10.07
C GLU A 125 -6.75 -14.83 -9.54
N PRO A 126 -5.43 -15.08 -9.37
CA PRO A 126 -4.55 -14.20 -8.62
C PRO A 126 -4.80 -12.80 -9.14
N MET A 127 -5.48 -11.98 -8.32
CA MET A 127 -6.08 -10.77 -8.84
C MET A 127 -4.92 -10.01 -9.51
N PRO A 128 -5.05 -9.63 -10.79
CA PRO A 128 -3.93 -9.01 -11.52
C PRO A 128 -3.49 -7.67 -10.91
N TYR A 129 -4.20 -7.24 -9.86
CA TYR A 129 -4.01 -6.05 -9.06
C TYR A 129 -3.85 -6.48 -7.59
N GLY A 130 -2.89 -5.86 -6.88
CA GLY A 130 -2.93 -5.87 -5.42
C GLY A 130 -4.18 -5.14 -4.91
N PRO A 131 -4.53 -5.24 -3.61
CA PRO A 131 -5.67 -4.52 -3.07
C PRO A 131 -5.52 -3.02 -3.32
N SER A 132 -6.59 -2.40 -3.84
CA SER A 132 -6.60 -0.95 -4.07
C SER A 132 -6.55 -0.19 -2.75
N PHE A 133 -6.25 1.12 -2.79
CA PHE A 133 -6.28 1.91 -1.55
C PHE A 133 -7.70 1.97 -0.93
N GLY A 134 -8.73 1.89 -1.77
CA GLY A 134 -10.11 1.72 -1.31
C GLY A 134 -10.33 0.40 -0.56
N ALA A 135 -9.78 -0.71 -1.07
CA ALA A 135 -9.79 -1.99 -0.37
C ALA A 135 -9.06 -1.91 0.98
N THR A 136 -7.89 -1.28 1.02
CA THR A 136 -7.13 -1.05 2.26
C THR A 136 -7.93 -0.24 3.29
N LEU A 137 -8.68 0.79 2.88
CA LEU A 137 -9.58 1.52 3.77
C LEU A 137 -10.75 0.64 4.26
N GLY A 138 -11.30 -0.21 3.38
CA GLY A 138 -12.33 -1.18 3.77
C GLY A 138 -11.82 -2.17 4.82
N HIS A 139 -10.63 -2.74 4.59
CA HIS A 139 -9.94 -3.59 5.57
C HIS A 139 -9.68 -2.88 6.90
N ALA A 140 -9.34 -1.59 6.87
CA ALA A 140 -9.16 -0.80 8.09
C ALA A 140 -10.48 -0.64 8.88
N VAL A 141 -11.64 -0.62 8.23
CA VAL A 141 -12.95 -0.55 8.88
C VAL A 141 -13.32 -1.90 9.50
N VAL A 142 -13.11 -3.00 8.78
CA VAL A 142 -13.54 -4.35 9.19
C VAL A 142 -12.52 -5.07 10.09
N ALA A 143 -11.35 -4.48 10.33
CA ALA A 143 -10.29 -5.10 11.12
C ALA A 143 -10.77 -5.44 12.55
N LYS A 144 -10.54 -6.69 12.98
CA LYS A 144 -10.78 -7.16 14.35
C LYS A 144 -9.67 -6.61 15.26
N GLY A 145 -9.75 -5.35 15.65
CA GLY A 145 -8.72 -4.69 16.47
C GLY A 145 -8.81 -3.17 16.40
N ALA A 146 -7.66 -2.51 16.18
CA ALA A 146 -7.62 -1.07 15.93
C ALA A 146 -8.29 -0.75 14.58
N SER A 147 -9.61 -0.59 14.59
CA SER A 147 -10.40 -0.32 13.40
C SER A 147 -10.66 1.18 13.21
N MET A 148 -10.89 1.56 11.97
CA MET A 148 -11.29 2.90 11.58
C MET A 148 -12.81 3.01 11.58
N ARG A 149 -13.36 4.11 12.13
CA ARG A 149 -14.81 4.40 12.01
C ARG A 149 -15.21 4.47 10.54
N MET A 150 -16.26 3.75 10.15
CA MET A 150 -16.76 3.70 8.77
C MET A 150 -16.98 5.09 8.17
N SER A 151 -17.68 5.99 8.89
CA SER A 151 -17.95 7.36 8.42
C SER A 151 -16.68 8.18 8.18
N ALA A 152 -15.62 7.94 8.97
CA ALA A 152 -14.33 8.60 8.78
C ALA A 152 -13.58 8.04 7.55
N ALA A 153 -13.62 6.72 7.35
CA ALA A 153 -13.02 6.08 6.19
C ALA A 153 -13.75 6.50 4.89
N GLU A 154 -15.07 6.51 4.91
CA GLU A 154 -15.93 6.96 3.82
C GLU A 154 -15.69 8.43 3.45
N SER A 155 -15.63 9.31 4.45
CA SER A 155 -15.28 10.72 4.23
C SER A 155 -13.90 10.86 3.57
N ARG A 156 -12.94 10.01 3.96
CA ARG A 156 -11.58 10.04 3.42
C ARG A 156 -11.54 9.58 1.96
N ILE A 157 -12.20 8.46 1.63
CA ILE A 157 -12.20 7.97 0.25
C ILE A 157 -12.96 8.92 -0.68
N ASN A 158 -14.08 9.48 -0.21
CA ASN A 158 -14.84 10.49 -0.95
C ASN A 158 -14.03 11.77 -1.18
N LEU A 159 -13.18 12.17 -0.23
CA LEU A 159 -12.27 13.29 -0.44
C LEU A 159 -11.24 12.96 -1.53
N LEU A 160 -10.53 11.83 -1.41
CA LEU A 160 -9.44 11.47 -2.33
C LEU A 160 -9.89 11.33 -3.79
N THR A 161 -11.06 10.71 -4.00
CA THR A 161 -11.64 10.44 -5.33
C THR A 161 -12.04 11.72 -6.10
N ARG A 162 -12.13 12.85 -5.41
CA ARG A 162 -12.45 14.16 -6.00
C ARG A 162 -11.21 15.01 -6.28
N GLN A 163 -10.01 14.53 -5.96
CA GLN A 163 -8.80 15.34 -6.05
C GLN A 163 -8.21 15.39 -7.44
N SER A 164 -7.66 16.56 -7.77
CA SER A 164 -6.75 16.72 -8.92
C SER A 164 -5.44 15.98 -8.69
N LEU A 165 -4.60 15.87 -9.73
CA LEU A 165 -3.26 15.29 -9.60
C LEU A 165 -2.45 15.93 -8.45
N ARG A 166 -2.44 17.26 -8.35
CA ARG A 166 -1.76 17.93 -7.25
C ARG A 166 -2.44 17.62 -5.90
N GLY A 167 -3.77 17.62 -5.88
CA GLY A 167 -4.56 17.35 -4.67
C GLY A 167 -4.30 15.95 -4.11
N ILE A 168 -4.19 14.93 -4.95
CA ILE A 168 -3.98 13.55 -4.48
C ILE A 168 -2.64 13.43 -3.75
N HIS A 169 -1.55 14.01 -4.26
CA HIS A 169 -0.25 14.01 -3.58
C HIS A 169 -0.24 14.78 -2.25
N LEU A 170 -1.11 15.78 -2.10
CA LEU A 170 -1.24 16.57 -0.86
C LEU A 170 -2.10 15.87 0.21
N HIS A 171 -3.20 15.25 -0.20
CA HIS A 171 -4.19 14.66 0.71
C HIS A 171 -3.91 13.19 1.07
N LEU A 172 -3.26 12.44 0.18
CA LEU A 172 -2.95 11.02 0.39
C LEU A 172 -2.14 10.76 1.67
N PRO A 173 -1.11 11.55 2.05
CA PRO A 173 -0.38 11.32 3.29
C PRO A 173 -1.24 11.34 4.56
N GLY A 174 -2.30 12.16 4.58
CA GLY A 174 -3.24 12.18 5.70
C GLY A 174 -4.07 10.90 5.77
N ALA A 175 -4.49 10.36 4.63
CA ALA A 175 -5.24 9.10 4.54
C ALA A 175 -4.38 7.91 4.97
N VAL A 176 -3.18 7.83 4.42
CA VAL A 176 -2.20 6.77 4.71
C VAL A 176 -1.83 6.75 6.19
N ASN A 177 -1.66 7.90 6.82
CA ASN A 177 -1.36 7.95 8.25
C ASN A 177 -2.52 7.44 9.11
N GLN A 178 -3.77 7.67 8.71
CA GLN A 178 -4.94 7.13 9.42
C GLN A 178 -5.07 5.62 9.25
N VAL A 179 -4.87 5.09 8.03
CA VAL A 179 -4.86 3.64 7.81
C VAL A 179 -3.75 2.98 8.65
N ARG A 180 -2.60 3.63 8.79
CA ARG A 180 -1.47 3.07 9.53
C ARG A 180 -1.64 3.00 11.05
N THR A 181 -2.69 3.63 11.61
CA THR A 181 -3.05 3.38 13.01
C THR A 181 -3.91 2.14 13.17
N THR A 182 -4.22 1.45 12.08
CA THR A 182 -4.97 0.19 12.02
C THR A 182 -4.06 -0.96 11.60
N SER A 183 -4.55 -2.19 11.72
CA SER A 183 -3.83 -3.39 11.26
C SER A 183 -3.87 -3.61 9.74
N ALA A 184 -4.47 -2.70 8.96
CA ALA A 184 -4.58 -2.85 7.51
C ALA A 184 -3.24 -2.60 6.79
N THR A 185 -2.90 -3.50 5.89
CA THR A 185 -1.68 -3.39 5.06
C THR A 185 -1.96 -2.56 3.80
N ILE A 186 -0.96 -1.76 3.40
CA ILE A 186 -1.03 -0.93 2.19
C ILE A 186 -0.24 -1.63 1.09
N ALA A 187 -0.89 -1.96 -0.03
CA ALA A 187 -0.20 -2.45 -1.21
C ALA A 187 0.50 -1.31 -1.96
N TRP A 188 1.74 -0.99 -1.57
CA TRP A 188 2.49 0.14 -2.10
C TRP A 188 2.67 0.12 -3.63
N GLY A 189 2.98 -1.05 -4.20
CA GLY A 189 3.11 -1.20 -5.65
C GLY A 189 1.81 -0.90 -6.40
N GLN A 190 0.66 -1.30 -5.84
CA GLN A 190 -0.65 -0.98 -6.42
C GLN A 190 -0.97 0.51 -6.28
N LEU A 191 -0.67 1.10 -5.12
CA LEU A 191 -0.85 2.54 -4.90
C LEU A 191 0.03 3.36 -5.85
N LEU A 192 1.26 2.92 -6.11
CA LEU A 192 2.14 3.56 -7.10
C LEU A 192 1.57 3.47 -8.50
N ALA A 193 1.10 2.29 -8.92
CA ALA A 193 0.45 2.13 -10.22
C ALA A 193 -0.73 3.10 -10.38
N ASP A 194 -1.56 3.22 -9.34
CA ASP A 194 -2.72 4.10 -9.35
C ASP A 194 -2.34 5.58 -9.43
N LEU A 195 -1.27 5.99 -8.76
CA LEU A 195 -0.77 7.37 -8.83
C LEU A 195 -0.13 7.71 -10.17
N VAL A 196 0.59 6.77 -10.80
CA VAL A 196 1.16 6.95 -12.13
C VAL A 196 0.04 7.08 -13.18
N ASP A 197 -1.01 6.26 -13.07
CA ASP A 197 -2.14 6.28 -14.00
C ASP A 197 -3.17 7.40 -13.68
N TRP A 198 -3.09 8.04 -12.50
CA TRP A 198 -4.03 9.07 -12.05
C TRP A 198 -4.26 10.22 -13.05
N PRO A 199 -3.23 10.81 -13.70
CA PRO A 199 -3.43 11.89 -14.66
C PRO A 199 -4.28 11.50 -15.87
N TYR A 200 -4.35 10.20 -16.18
CA TYR A 200 -4.97 9.66 -17.38
C TYR A 200 -6.28 8.93 -17.09
N GLN A 201 -6.40 8.33 -15.89
CA GLN A 201 -7.47 7.42 -15.53
C GLN A 201 -8.11 7.70 -14.16
N SER A 202 -7.99 8.93 -13.63
CA SER A 202 -8.51 9.30 -12.30
C SER A 202 -9.96 8.87 -12.05
N GLY A 203 -10.86 9.03 -13.04
CA GLY A 203 -12.26 8.60 -12.92
C GLY A 203 -12.42 7.08 -12.79
N ARG A 204 -11.62 6.29 -13.52
CA ARG A 204 -11.62 4.83 -13.44
C ARG A 204 -11.04 4.34 -12.12
N ILE A 205 -9.92 4.93 -11.69
CA ILE A 205 -9.26 4.60 -10.42
C ILE A 205 -10.17 4.95 -9.24
N SER A 206 -10.78 6.14 -9.26
CA SER A 206 -11.70 6.60 -8.22
C SER A 206 -12.90 5.67 -8.09
N ARG A 207 -13.51 5.27 -9.21
CA ARG A 207 -14.60 4.30 -9.22
C ARG A 207 -14.17 2.97 -8.61
N ARG A 208 -13.00 2.44 -9.01
CA ARG A 208 -12.50 1.18 -8.47
C ARG A 208 -12.26 1.27 -6.96
N TRP A 209 -11.64 2.34 -6.48
CA TRP A 209 -11.42 2.53 -5.04
C TRP A 209 -12.74 2.58 -4.26
N LEU A 210 -13.76 3.29 -4.76
CA LEU A 210 -15.08 3.34 -4.12
C LEU A 210 -15.75 1.96 -4.12
N GLN A 211 -15.72 1.26 -5.25
CA GLN A 211 -16.32 -0.07 -5.38
C GLN A 211 -15.67 -1.07 -4.42
N ASP A 212 -14.33 -1.10 -4.34
CA ASP A 212 -13.63 -2.01 -3.45
C ASP A 212 -13.88 -1.69 -1.97
N PHE A 213 -13.94 -0.39 -1.63
CA PHE A 213 -14.29 0.06 -0.28
C PHE A 213 -15.68 -0.44 0.13
N TYR A 214 -16.71 -0.13 -0.68
CA TYR A 214 -18.09 -0.48 -0.35
C TYR A 214 -18.35 -1.99 -0.41
N ARG A 215 -17.67 -2.75 -1.28
CA ARG A 215 -17.76 -4.21 -1.30
C ARG A 215 -17.32 -4.80 0.03
N LEU A 216 -16.17 -4.38 0.55
CA LEU A 216 -15.64 -4.89 1.82
C LEU A 216 -16.49 -4.48 3.02
N THR A 217 -16.93 -3.22 3.08
CA THR A 217 -17.74 -2.76 4.22
C THR A 217 -19.16 -3.33 4.20
N ALA A 218 -19.74 -3.57 3.02
CA ALA A 218 -21.06 -4.18 2.90
C ALA A 218 -21.05 -5.65 3.34
N SER A 219 -20.00 -6.40 3.02
CA SER A 219 -19.85 -7.78 3.50
C SER A 219 -19.78 -7.86 5.03
N ALA A 220 -19.21 -6.85 5.69
CA ALA A 220 -19.11 -6.83 7.16
C ALA A 220 -20.41 -6.43 7.87
N ASP A 221 -21.35 -5.76 7.19
CA ASP A 221 -22.67 -5.44 7.73
C ASP A 221 -23.63 -6.64 7.66
N GLN A 222 -23.25 -7.71 6.94
CA GLN A 222 -24.06 -8.91 6.73
C GLN A 222 -23.70 -10.08 7.68
N ASP A 223 -22.59 -9.98 8.41
CA ASP A 223 -22.12 -10.95 9.43
C ASP A 223 -22.57 -10.55 10.84
#